data_AF-A0A9N7YAM8-F1
#
_entry.id   AF-A0A9N7YAM8-F1
#
_cell.length_a   1.000
_cell.length_b   1.000
_cell.length_c   1.000
_cell.angle_alpha   90.00
_cell.angle_beta   90.00
_cell.angle_gamma   90.00
#
_symmetry.space_group_name_H-M   'P 1'
#
loop_
_entity.id
_entity.type
_entity.pdbx_description
1 polymer ?
#
loop_
_entity_poly.entity_id
_entity_poly.type
_entity_poly.pdbx_seq_one_letter_code
_entity_poly.pdbx_strand_id
1 'polypeptide(L)'
;MVDDVIKTGSEVPSTGEEDSLKVVQSYDDLSRKLWRLEGLPLAITAVQGAHPALRYTQVFPPQPLKLDYSFFEREKTARSLVPKEDKPCPPYITPITVICHMEGSGKWPHDRLAIRHIRAAFHNSLGELLKNQHNYTCRPCPTHLDVWKDGLAFRVQVAYHREPQVLRESVNAEGLLVVRENEEAQALEMATIHKPLLTSTLHGLQQEHPSFGAVCRLVKRWLGAQLFSEDFTEDAADLLVASLFMQPAPFTPPGSPQVGFLRFLHLLSSFDWRNNPLVVNLNNQLLATDYTEIKNDFMASRESLPVMFIATPKDKKTSMWTKRGPSVQMLQRVVMVAAESLKVLEHQLMDGSQIQDVRVIMRPPLDAYDVLIHLSPKQVPLLAQAVDPPAVNFSRGGMTGGAIQTGGALPVIDYNPVSLYLAELREAFGDLALFFCDPHGGTVIAVLWKPKAFISMPFKTSQVSARSVEVMGEEVKTVPNVEAILEDFLIMGKGLIKSVDARTEKWSF
;
A
#
# COMPACT_ATOMS: atom_id res chain seq x y z
N MET A 1 37.14 28.91 7.98
CA MET A 1 36.21 28.64 9.08
C MET A 1 34.89 29.32 8.73
N VAL A 2 34.06 28.63 7.97
CA VAL A 2 32.65 28.98 7.76
C VAL A 2 31.90 27.82 8.39
N ASP A 3 32.00 27.76 9.71
CA ASP A 3 31.39 26.69 10.50
C ASP A 3 30.00 27.16 10.96
N ASP A 4 29.02 26.29 10.74
CA ASP A 4 27.78 26.15 11.51
C ASP A 4 26.71 27.25 11.44
N VAL A 5 26.23 27.58 10.23
CA VAL A 5 24.93 28.27 10.05
C VAL A 5 23.74 27.28 10.03
N ILE A 6 24.00 25.98 9.83
CA ILE A 6 22.95 24.96 9.83
C ILE A 6 23.13 24.08 11.07
N LYS A 7 22.40 24.38 12.14
CA LYS A 7 22.18 23.42 13.21
C LYS A 7 21.30 22.29 12.66
N THR A 8 21.90 21.30 12.00
CA THR A 8 21.25 20.02 11.82
C THR A 8 21.03 19.42 13.20
N GLY A 9 19.84 18.87 13.47
CA GLY A 9 19.68 17.98 14.62
C GLY A 9 20.70 16.84 14.57
N SER A 10 20.76 15.98 15.58
CA SER A 10 21.72 14.86 15.58
C SER A 10 21.53 13.86 14.43
N GLU A 11 20.45 13.98 13.66
CA GLU A 11 20.17 13.20 12.45
C GLU A 11 20.23 14.10 11.20
N VAL A 12 21.01 13.66 10.21
CA VAL A 12 21.09 14.31 8.90
C VAL A 12 19.76 14.10 8.16
N PRO A 13 19.04 15.16 7.74
CA PRO A 13 17.83 15.02 6.95
C PRO A 13 18.15 14.25 5.66
N SER A 14 17.46 13.14 5.40
CA SER A 14 17.60 12.37 4.17
C SER A 14 16.33 12.47 3.33
N THR A 15 16.51 12.59 2.01
CA THR A 15 15.42 12.40 1.05
C THR A 15 14.99 10.95 0.95
N GLY A 16 15.67 10.01 1.64
CA GLY A 16 15.57 8.53 1.64
C GLY A 16 15.96 7.87 0.31
N GLU A 17 16.55 8.63 -0.60
CA GLU A 17 17.12 8.12 -1.84
C GLU A 17 18.24 7.12 -1.56
N GLU A 18 19.10 7.42 -0.57
CA GLU A 18 20.20 6.54 -0.15
C GLU A 18 19.72 5.19 0.35
N ASP A 19 18.62 5.18 1.11
CA ASP A 19 18.02 3.94 1.61
C ASP A 19 17.36 3.14 0.49
N SER A 20 16.69 3.81 -0.44
CA SER A 20 16.15 3.16 -1.65
C SER A 20 17.27 2.56 -2.51
N LEU A 21 18.39 3.27 -2.65
CA LEU A 21 19.56 2.79 -3.39
C LEU A 21 20.15 1.52 -2.77
N LYS A 22 20.27 1.45 -1.43
CA LYS A 22 20.72 0.22 -0.73
C LYS A 22 19.78 -0.96 -1.04
N VAL A 23 18.48 -0.71 -1.09
CA VAL A 23 17.47 -1.73 -1.43
C VAL A 23 17.64 -2.18 -2.89
N VAL A 24 17.79 -1.26 -3.83
CA VAL A 24 18.03 -1.56 -5.25
C VAL A 24 19.31 -2.37 -5.44
N GLN A 25 20.42 -1.98 -4.82
CA GLN A 25 21.68 -2.71 -4.89
C GLN A 25 21.58 -4.14 -4.32
N SER A 26 20.88 -4.30 -3.20
CA SER A 26 20.65 -5.63 -2.61
C SER A 26 19.74 -6.49 -3.47
N TYR A 27 18.71 -5.90 -4.08
CA TYR A 27 17.85 -6.54 -5.07
C TYR A 27 18.62 -7.00 -6.31
N ASP A 28 19.47 -6.14 -6.88
CA ASP A 28 20.25 -6.47 -8.08
C ASP A 28 21.20 -7.64 -7.82
N ASP A 29 21.81 -7.69 -6.63
CA ASP A 29 22.62 -8.83 -6.19
C ASP A 29 21.79 -10.11 -6.05
N LEU A 30 20.62 -10.04 -5.39
CA LEU A 30 19.72 -11.19 -5.28
C LEU A 30 19.23 -11.67 -6.66
N SER A 31 18.88 -10.75 -7.55
CA SER A 31 18.42 -11.03 -8.91
C SER A 31 19.49 -11.78 -9.72
N ARG A 32 20.75 -11.33 -9.69
CA ARG A 32 21.88 -12.05 -10.33
C ARG A 32 22.08 -13.44 -9.75
N LYS A 33 21.92 -13.61 -8.44
CA LYS A 33 22.05 -14.91 -7.76
C LYS A 33 20.92 -15.87 -8.16
N LEU A 34 19.68 -15.39 -8.16
CA LEU A 34 18.51 -16.15 -8.64
C LEU A 34 18.72 -16.64 -10.07
N TRP A 35 19.17 -15.77 -10.98
CA TRP A 35 19.46 -16.11 -12.36
C TRP A 35 20.53 -17.20 -12.55
N ARG A 36 21.46 -17.32 -11.60
CA ARG A 36 22.57 -18.28 -11.64
C ARG A 36 22.29 -19.57 -10.86
N LEU A 37 21.09 -19.73 -10.31
CA LEU A 37 20.73 -20.95 -9.60
C LEU A 37 20.63 -22.13 -10.56
N GLU A 38 21.52 -23.09 -10.36
CA GLU A 38 21.47 -24.39 -11.01
C GLU A 38 20.70 -25.40 -10.12
N GLY A 39 20.06 -26.39 -10.75
CA GLY A 39 19.34 -27.47 -10.05
C GLY A 39 17.82 -27.29 -9.93
N LEU A 40 17.24 -26.24 -10.51
CA LEU A 40 15.79 -26.10 -10.62
C LEU A 40 15.24 -27.00 -11.75
N PRO A 41 14.02 -27.58 -11.59
CA PRO A 41 13.37 -28.35 -12.66
C PRO A 41 13.04 -27.56 -13.92
N LEU A 42 12.88 -26.24 -13.77
CA LEU A 42 12.64 -25.28 -14.84
C LEU A 42 13.56 -24.08 -14.62
N ALA A 43 14.19 -23.59 -15.68
CA ALA A 43 15.05 -22.40 -15.60
C ALA A 43 14.23 -21.13 -15.29
N ILE A 44 14.86 -20.15 -14.65
CA ILE A 44 14.28 -18.82 -14.46
C ILE A 44 14.50 -18.00 -15.75
N THR A 45 13.44 -17.42 -16.29
CA THR A 45 13.47 -16.60 -17.52
C THR A 45 13.41 -15.10 -17.26
N ALA A 46 12.87 -14.69 -16.11
CA ALA A 46 12.88 -13.31 -15.68
C ALA A 46 12.83 -13.20 -14.16
N VAL A 47 13.54 -12.20 -13.63
CA VAL A 47 13.44 -11.76 -12.24
C VAL A 47 13.10 -10.27 -12.28
N GLN A 48 11.92 -9.91 -11.79
CA GLN A 48 11.40 -8.55 -11.89
C GLN A 48 11.02 -8.00 -10.51
N GLY A 49 11.39 -6.75 -10.25
CA GLY A 49 10.99 -6.04 -9.04
C GLY A 49 9.58 -5.50 -9.16
N ALA A 50 8.75 -5.67 -8.14
CA ALA A 50 7.37 -5.17 -8.13
C ALA A 50 7.06 -4.24 -6.94
N HIS A 51 8.09 -3.88 -6.15
CA HIS A 51 7.94 -3.11 -4.92
C HIS A 51 8.26 -1.62 -5.13
N PRO A 52 7.52 -0.66 -4.52
CA PRO A 52 7.75 0.78 -4.65
C PRO A 52 9.18 1.22 -4.30
N ALA A 53 9.83 0.55 -3.35
CA ALA A 53 11.23 0.84 -2.97
C ALA A 53 12.22 0.65 -4.14
N LEU A 54 11.93 -0.23 -5.10
CA LEU A 54 12.78 -0.47 -6.27
C LEU A 54 12.64 0.61 -7.35
N ARG A 55 11.63 1.48 -7.22
CA ARG A 55 11.41 2.66 -8.05
C ARG A 55 11.48 3.96 -7.24
N TYR A 56 12.14 3.93 -6.07
CA TYR A 56 12.38 5.10 -5.19
C TYR A 56 11.13 5.79 -4.63
N THR A 57 9.94 5.19 -4.78
CA THR A 57 8.69 5.83 -4.36
C THR A 57 8.17 5.37 -3.00
N GLN A 58 8.74 4.35 -2.35
CA GLN A 58 8.29 3.93 -1.01
C GLN A 58 8.41 5.08 0.00
N VAL A 59 7.32 5.44 0.70
CA VAL A 59 7.28 6.60 1.63
C VAL A 59 8.45 6.57 2.62
N PHE A 60 8.63 5.42 3.27
CA PHE A 60 9.77 5.09 4.12
C PHE A 60 10.43 3.83 3.57
N PRO A 61 11.53 3.96 2.79
CA PRO A 61 12.22 2.81 2.21
C PRO A 61 12.68 1.82 3.30
N PRO A 62 12.63 0.50 3.05
CA PRO A 62 13.11 -0.49 3.99
C PRO A 62 14.60 -0.27 4.29
N GLN A 63 14.94 -0.22 5.58
CA GLN A 63 16.33 -0.11 6.02
C GLN A 63 16.85 -1.49 6.45
N PRO A 64 18.11 -1.85 6.12
CA PRO A 64 18.74 -3.05 6.62
C PRO A 64 18.71 -3.12 8.15
N LEU A 65 18.03 -4.12 8.70
CA LEU A 65 17.78 -4.25 10.12
C LEU A 65 18.69 -5.31 10.76
N LYS A 66 19.30 -4.94 11.88
CA LYS A 66 19.92 -5.87 12.81
C LYS A 66 18.99 -6.09 14.00
N LEU A 67 18.67 -7.34 14.29
CA LEU A 67 17.74 -7.69 15.36
C LEU A 67 18.45 -7.87 16.70
N ASP A 68 17.86 -7.31 17.75
CA ASP A 68 18.19 -7.63 19.14
C ASP A 68 17.36 -8.84 19.59
N TYR A 69 18.03 -9.98 19.70
CA TYR A 69 17.42 -11.25 20.04
C TYR A 69 16.82 -11.28 21.46
N SER A 70 17.14 -10.33 22.33
CA SER A 70 16.55 -10.25 23.68
C SER A 70 15.04 -9.97 23.64
N PHE A 71 14.54 -9.41 22.53
CA PHE A 71 13.13 -9.12 22.28
C PHE A 71 12.32 -10.31 21.77
N PHE A 72 12.99 -11.43 21.48
CA PHE A 72 12.37 -12.57 20.79
C PHE A 72 12.65 -13.88 21.52
N GLU A 73 11.75 -14.84 21.35
CA GLU A 73 11.99 -16.25 21.62
C GLU A 73 12.43 -16.95 20.34
N ARG A 74 13.33 -17.94 20.49
CA ARG A 74 13.79 -18.74 19.35
C ARG A 74 12.94 -19.98 19.20
N GLU A 75 12.19 -20.05 18.12
CA GLU A 75 11.51 -21.29 17.71
C GLU A 75 12.52 -22.22 17.02
N LYS A 76 12.90 -23.30 17.70
CA LYS A 76 14.00 -24.18 17.26
C LYS A 76 13.71 -24.93 15.96
N THR A 77 12.47 -25.34 15.76
CA THR A 77 12.00 -26.13 14.60
C THR A 77 12.07 -25.31 13.31
N ALA A 78 11.48 -24.12 13.32
CA ALA A 78 11.42 -23.25 12.15
C ALA A 78 12.62 -22.30 12.00
N ARG A 79 13.53 -22.26 12.99
CA ARG A 79 14.61 -21.25 13.10
C ARG A 79 14.05 -19.82 12.99
N SER A 80 12.89 -19.59 13.60
CA SER A 80 12.18 -18.31 13.58
C SER A 80 12.36 -17.56 14.90
N LEU A 81 12.18 -16.25 14.85
CA LEU A 81 12.10 -15.37 16.00
C LEU A 81 10.65 -14.99 16.25
N VAL A 82 10.13 -15.36 17.42
CA VAL A 82 8.78 -15.04 17.87
C VAL A 82 8.86 -13.85 18.82
N PRO A 83 8.12 -12.75 18.60
CA PRO A 83 8.11 -11.61 19.50
C PRO A 83 7.62 -12.00 20.90
N LYS A 84 8.27 -11.51 21.94
CA LYS A 84 7.84 -11.74 23.33
C LYS A 84 6.64 -10.86 23.68
N GLU A 85 5.68 -11.43 24.42
CA GLU A 85 4.45 -10.72 24.83
C GLU A 85 4.71 -9.53 25.78
N ASP A 86 5.76 -9.58 26.59
CA ASP A 86 6.12 -8.49 27.52
C ASP A 86 6.83 -7.30 26.84
N LYS A 87 7.14 -7.43 25.55
CA LYS A 87 7.86 -6.42 24.77
C LYS A 87 6.91 -5.61 23.87
N PRO A 88 7.29 -4.38 23.48
CA PRO A 88 6.56 -3.64 22.45
C PRO A 88 6.49 -4.42 21.14
N CYS A 89 5.49 -4.09 20.30
CA CYS A 89 5.39 -4.66 18.95
C CYS A 89 6.72 -4.54 18.20
N PRO A 90 7.20 -5.62 17.54
CA PRO A 90 8.45 -5.61 16.78
C PRO A 90 8.42 -4.55 15.67
N PRO A 91 9.59 -4.15 15.12
CA PRO A 91 9.64 -3.26 13.97
C PRO A 91 8.92 -3.90 12.79
N TYR A 92 8.22 -3.09 12.00
CA TYR A 92 7.61 -3.56 10.78
C TYR A 92 8.70 -3.83 9.73
N ILE A 93 8.79 -5.07 9.27
CA ILE A 93 9.71 -5.50 8.23
C ILE A 93 8.92 -5.62 6.93
N THR A 94 9.04 -4.61 6.08
CA THR A 94 8.39 -4.58 4.76
C THR A 94 9.07 -5.58 3.80
N PRO A 95 8.33 -6.57 3.27
CA PRO A 95 8.88 -7.49 2.28
C PRO A 95 9.00 -6.82 0.91
N ILE A 96 10.20 -6.85 0.33
CA ILE A 96 10.45 -6.35 -1.03
C ILE A 96 10.00 -7.43 -2.02
N THR A 97 8.88 -7.18 -2.70
CA THR A 97 8.29 -8.10 -3.68
C THR A 97 9.15 -8.26 -4.94
N VAL A 98 9.46 -9.51 -5.26
CA VAL A 98 10.19 -9.94 -6.46
C VAL A 98 9.40 -11.03 -7.18
N ILE A 99 9.22 -10.90 -8.49
CA ILE A 99 8.52 -11.85 -9.34
C ILE A 99 9.52 -12.66 -10.15
N CYS A 100 9.47 -13.99 -10.04
CA CYS A 100 10.28 -14.92 -10.81
C CYS A 100 9.41 -15.64 -11.83
N HIS A 101 9.69 -15.44 -13.12
CA HIS A 101 9.06 -16.19 -14.20
C HIS A 101 9.88 -17.43 -14.51
N MET A 102 9.22 -18.58 -14.55
CA MET A 102 9.83 -19.84 -14.97
C MET A 102 9.73 -20.01 -16.48
N GLU A 103 10.61 -20.82 -17.07
CA GLU A 103 10.51 -21.17 -18.48
C GLU A 103 9.18 -21.85 -18.81
N GLY A 104 8.74 -21.68 -20.05
CA GLY A 104 7.52 -22.29 -20.54
C GLY A 104 7.64 -23.82 -20.55
N SER A 105 6.66 -24.50 -19.98
CA SER A 105 6.60 -25.97 -19.99
C SER A 105 5.19 -26.44 -20.32
N GLY A 106 5.08 -27.47 -21.16
CA GLY A 106 3.80 -28.16 -21.41
C GLY A 106 3.35 -29.05 -20.24
N LYS A 107 4.19 -29.20 -19.21
CA LYS A 107 3.92 -30.03 -18.02
C LYS A 107 3.15 -29.30 -16.92
N TRP A 108 2.91 -28.00 -17.08
CA TRP A 108 2.06 -27.26 -16.14
C TRP A 108 0.63 -27.82 -16.23
N PRO A 109 -0.02 -28.11 -15.08
CA PRO A 109 -1.37 -28.62 -15.05
C PRO A 109 -2.37 -27.53 -15.43
N HIS A 110 -3.56 -27.97 -15.81
CA HIS A 110 -4.70 -27.08 -16.09
C HIS A 110 -5.61 -26.91 -14.86
N ASP A 111 -5.32 -27.63 -13.77
CA ASP A 111 -6.05 -27.49 -12.50
C ASP A 111 -5.45 -26.39 -11.62
N ARG A 112 -6.33 -25.55 -11.04
CA ARG A 112 -5.94 -24.36 -10.25
C ARG A 112 -5.18 -24.73 -8.99
N LEU A 113 -5.61 -25.77 -8.26
CA LEU A 113 -4.95 -26.20 -7.04
C LEU A 113 -3.59 -26.83 -7.36
N ALA A 114 -3.51 -27.64 -8.42
CA ALA A 114 -2.26 -28.22 -8.89
C ALA A 114 -1.23 -27.15 -9.28
N ILE A 115 -1.64 -26.07 -9.96
CA ILE A 115 -0.75 -24.93 -10.26
C ILE A 115 -0.20 -24.32 -8.96
N ARG A 116 -1.06 -24.06 -7.98
CA ARG A 116 -0.65 -23.51 -6.66
C ARG A 116 0.34 -24.43 -5.94
N HIS A 117 0.11 -25.74 -5.97
CA HIS A 117 1.03 -26.71 -5.36
C HIS A 117 2.38 -26.76 -6.07
N ILE A 118 2.41 -26.67 -7.40
CA ILE A 118 3.68 -26.63 -8.15
C ILE A 118 4.44 -25.33 -7.86
N ARG A 119 3.74 -24.18 -7.78
CA ARG A 119 4.38 -22.91 -7.37
C ARG A 119 5.01 -23.05 -5.99
N ALA A 120 4.29 -23.59 -5.01
CA ALA A 120 4.82 -23.86 -3.67
C ALA A 120 6.03 -24.82 -3.69
N ALA A 121 6.02 -25.83 -4.56
CA ALA A 121 7.17 -26.72 -4.75
C ALA A 121 8.39 -25.97 -5.30
N PHE A 122 8.21 -25.06 -6.26
CA PHE A 122 9.30 -24.18 -6.72
C PHE A 122 9.80 -23.27 -5.60
N HIS A 123 8.93 -22.72 -4.76
CA HIS A 123 9.33 -21.93 -3.58
C HIS A 123 10.21 -22.75 -2.62
N ASN A 124 9.89 -24.02 -2.38
CA ASN A 124 10.72 -24.92 -1.58
C ASN A 124 12.12 -25.12 -2.22
N SER A 125 12.16 -25.49 -3.51
CA SER A 125 13.42 -25.69 -4.23
C SER A 125 14.29 -24.43 -4.27
N LEU A 126 13.70 -23.26 -4.52
CA LEU A 126 14.40 -21.98 -4.47
C LEU A 126 14.96 -21.71 -3.08
N GLY A 127 14.18 -21.95 -2.02
CA GLY A 127 14.63 -21.77 -0.64
C GLY A 127 15.80 -22.67 -0.27
N GLU A 128 15.78 -23.93 -0.69
CA GLU A 128 16.87 -24.88 -0.48
C GLU A 128 18.15 -24.47 -1.22
N LEU A 129 18.03 -24.08 -2.50
CA LEU A 129 19.17 -23.66 -3.31
C LEU A 129 19.81 -22.37 -2.78
N LEU A 130 19.01 -21.36 -2.44
CA LEU A 130 19.50 -20.10 -1.86
C LEU A 130 20.19 -20.31 -0.51
N LYS A 131 19.66 -21.23 0.31
CA LYS A 131 20.30 -21.63 1.56
C LYS A 131 21.62 -22.35 1.33
N ASN A 132 21.68 -23.30 0.40
CA ASN A 132 22.87 -24.11 0.16
C ASN A 132 23.99 -23.33 -0.53
N GLN A 133 23.66 -22.48 -1.51
CA GLN A 133 24.65 -21.77 -2.34
C GLN A 133 25.05 -20.41 -1.77
N HIS A 134 24.17 -19.76 -0.98
CA HIS A 134 24.38 -18.39 -0.49
C HIS A 134 24.16 -18.22 1.01
N ASN A 135 23.83 -19.29 1.75
CA ASN A 135 23.59 -19.27 3.19
C ASN A 135 22.50 -18.27 3.63
N TYR A 136 21.52 -18.01 2.77
CA TYR A 136 20.36 -17.18 3.13
C TYR A 136 19.40 -17.95 4.03
N THR A 137 18.74 -17.21 4.92
CA THR A 137 17.63 -17.75 5.71
C THR A 137 16.35 -17.58 4.91
N CYS A 138 15.73 -18.71 4.58
CA CYS A 138 14.60 -18.77 3.66
C CYS A 138 13.42 -19.45 4.34
N ARG A 139 12.22 -18.93 4.11
CA ARG A 139 10.95 -19.54 4.55
C ARG A 139 10.02 -19.68 3.35
N PRO A 140 9.90 -20.88 2.77
CA PRO A 140 8.92 -21.13 1.74
C PRO A 140 7.51 -21.15 2.34
N CYS A 141 6.57 -20.53 1.64
CA CYS A 141 5.15 -20.48 1.92
C CYS A 141 4.38 -20.91 0.65
N PRO A 142 3.10 -21.30 0.73
CA PRO A 142 2.34 -21.72 -0.45
C PRO A 142 2.24 -20.66 -1.57
N THR A 143 2.29 -19.38 -1.22
CA THR A 143 2.10 -18.26 -2.16
C THR A 143 3.41 -17.56 -2.54
N HIS A 144 4.48 -17.72 -1.75
CA HIS A 144 5.72 -16.99 -1.89
C HIS A 144 6.88 -17.66 -1.13
N LEU A 145 8.10 -17.18 -1.37
CA LEU A 145 9.29 -17.51 -0.60
C LEU A 145 9.82 -16.22 0.05
N ASP A 146 9.89 -16.18 1.37
CA ASP A 146 10.56 -15.09 2.08
C ASP A 146 12.06 -15.40 2.22
N VAL A 147 12.91 -14.45 1.82
CA VAL A 147 14.37 -14.53 1.83
C VAL A 147 14.93 -13.39 2.69
N TRP A 148 15.59 -13.75 3.80
CA TRP A 148 16.29 -12.80 4.65
C TRP A 148 17.73 -12.64 4.19
N LYS A 149 18.02 -11.47 3.61
CA LYS A 149 19.29 -11.12 3.01
C LYS A 149 19.76 -9.77 3.55
N ASP A 150 20.89 -9.78 4.24
CA ASP A 150 21.59 -8.57 4.69
C ASP A 150 20.67 -7.58 5.44
N GLY A 151 19.81 -8.09 6.32
CA GLY A 151 18.89 -7.28 7.11
C GLY A 151 17.64 -6.82 6.37
N LEU A 152 17.46 -7.24 5.13
CA LEU A 152 16.28 -6.98 4.30
C LEU A 152 15.50 -8.28 4.05
N ALA A 153 14.18 -8.15 3.94
CA ALA A 153 13.30 -9.24 3.56
C ALA A 153 12.90 -9.10 2.08
N PHE A 154 13.13 -10.14 1.29
CA PHE A 154 12.65 -10.23 -0.08
C PHE A 154 11.57 -11.30 -0.16
N ARG A 155 10.43 -10.96 -0.76
CA ARG A 155 9.32 -11.90 -0.99
C ARG A 155 9.29 -12.29 -2.46
N VAL A 156 9.81 -13.48 -2.75
CA VAL A 156 9.92 -14.04 -4.09
C VAL A 156 8.65 -14.80 -4.44
N GLN A 157 7.95 -14.37 -5.49
CA GLN A 157 6.76 -15.03 -6.02
C GLN A 157 7.09 -15.68 -7.36
N VAL A 158 6.87 -16.99 -7.46
CA VAL A 158 6.96 -17.71 -8.73
C VAL A 158 5.69 -17.40 -9.51
N ALA A 159 5.83 -16.85 -10.70
CA ALA A 159 4.73 -16.52 -11.60
C ALA A 159 4.66 -17.51 -12.76
N TYR A 160 3.45 -17.99 -13.04
CA TYR A 160 3.17 -18.80 -14.20
C TYR A 160 2.29 -18.01 -15.19
N HIS A 161 2.81 -17.77 -16.39
CA HIS A 161 2.19 -16.86 -17.37
C HIS A 161 0.81 -17.30 -17.86
N ARG A 162 0.42 -18.58 -17.74
CA ARG A 162 -0.94 -19.06 -18.09
C ARG A 162 -1.92 -19.09 -16.91
N GLU A 163 -1.44 -18.88 -15.68
CA GLU A 163 -2.30 -18.94 -14.50
C GLU A 163 -3.47 -17.95 -14.57
N PRO A 164 -3.29 -16.69 -15.02
CA PRO A 164 -4.44 -15.78 -15.18
C PRO A 164 -5.48 -16.28 -16.19
N GLN A 165 -5.08 -17.01 -17.24
CA GLN A 165 -6.01 -17.59 -18.23
C GLN A 165 -6.76 -18.78 -17.62
N VAL A 166 -6.05 -19.69 -16.96
CA VAL A 166 -6.67 -20.84 -16.26
C VAL A 166 -7.66 -20.38 -15.19
N LEU A 167 -7.38 -19.26 -14.51
CA LEU A 167 -8.31 -18.67 -13.54
C LEU A 167 -9.58 -18.10 -14.18
N ARG A 168 -9.53 -17.69 -15.46
CA ARG A 168 -10.72 -17.22 -16.20
C ARG A 168 -11.57 -18.37 -16.74
N GLU A 169 -10.98 -19.54 -16.94
CA GLU A 169 -11.66 -20.73 -17.42
C GLU A 169 -12.53 -21.34 -16.32
N SER A 170 -13.80 -21.58 -16.63
CA SER A 170 -14.78 -22.25 -15.76
C SER A 170 -15.66 -23.17 -16.60
N VAL A 171 -16.17 -24.26 -16.03
CA VAL A 171 -17.09 -25.17 -16.73
C VAL A 171 -18.51 -24.87 -16.25
N ASN A 172 -19.44 -24.61 -17.17
CA ASN A 172 -20.85 -24.40 -16.81
C ASN A 172 -21.57 -25.73 -16.50
N ALA A 173 -22.84 -25.65 -16.09
CA ALA A 173 -23.64 -26.83 -15.74
C ALA A 173 -23.80 -27.81 -16.93
N GLU A 174 -23.68 -27.32 -18.16
CA GLU A 174 -23.78 -28.07 -19.41
C GLU A 174 -22.44 -28.68 -19.87
N GLY A 175 -21.35 -28.51 -19.12
CA GLY A 175 -20.03 -29.08 -19.45
C GLY A 175 -19.22 -28.27 -20.49
N LEU A 176 -19.66 -27.07 -20.85
CA LEU A 176 -18.96 -26.16 -21.76
C LEU A 176 -17.98 -25.27 -20.99
N LEU A 177 -16.80 -25.06 -21.60
CA LEU A 177 -15.80 -24.14 -21.08
C LEU A 177 -16.23 -22.69 -21.35
N VAL A 178 -16.37 -21.92 -20.29
CA VAL A 178 -16.73 -20.51 -20.28
C VAL A 178 -15.56 -19.72 -19.71
N VAL A 179 -15.05 -18.79 -20.51
CA VAL A 179 -14.01 -17.84 -20.08
C VAL A 179 -14.71 -16.59 -19.54
N ARG A 180 -14.48 -16.26 -18.27
CA ARG A 180 -15.04 -15.05 -17.63
C ARG A 180 -13.95 -14.30 -16.88
N GLU A 181 -13.96 -12.99 -17.04
CA GLU A 181 -13.21 -12.09 -16.17
C GLU A 181 -13.63 -12.29 -14.72
N ASN A 182 -12.64 -12.36 -13.83
CA ASN A 182 -12.86 -12.50 -12.40
C ASN A 182 -11.77 -11.75 -11.63
N GLU A 183 -12.08 -11.42 -10.38
CA GLU A 183 -11.23 -10.60 -9.55
C GLU A 183 -9.87 -11.26 -9.23
N GLU A 184 -9.84 -12.58 -9.06
CA GLU A 184 -8.62 -13.32 -8.74
C GLU A 184 -7.61 -13.26 -9.91
N ALA A 185 -8.08 -13.50 -11.14
CA ALA A 185 -7.25 -13.39 -12.34
C ALA A 185 -6.72 -11.96 -12.54
N GLN A 186 -7.57 -10.95 -12.35
CA GLN A 186 -7.19 -9.54 -12.45
C GLN A 186 -6.15 -9.14 -11.40
N ALA A 187 -6.31 -9.62 -10.16
CA ALA A 187 -5.36 -9.37 -9.08
C ALA A 187 -4.00 -10.03 -9.37
N LEU A 188 -4.00 -11.25 -9.92
CA LEU A 188 -2.78 -11.96 -10.29
C LEU A 188 -2.05 -11.28 -11.46
N GLU A 189 -2.78 -10.85 -12.49
CA GLU A 189 -2.22 -10.11 -13.63
C GLU A 189 -1.67 -8.74 -13.20
N MET A 190 -2.38 -8.04 -12.31
CA MET A 190 -1.89 -6.80 -11.71
C MET A 190 -0.56 -7.04 -10.97
N ALA A 191 -0.48 -8.09 -10.15
CA ALA A 191 0.70 -8.40 -9.34
C ALA A 191 1.91 -8.88 -10.18
N THR A 192 1.67 -9.67 -11.22
CA THR A 192 2.74 -10.37 -11.96
C THR A 192 3.10 -9.74 -13.31
N ILE A 193 2.26 -8.86 -13.86
CA ILE A 193 2.49 -8.23 -15.16
C ILE A 193 2.55 -6.70 -15.02
N HIS A 194 1.50 -6.09 -14.49
CA HIS A 194 1.38 -4.62 -14.51
C HIS A 194 2.27 -3.92 -13.49
N LYS A 195 2.34 -4.40 -12.25
CA LYS A 195 3.21 -3.81 -11.21
C LYS A 195 4.71 -3.94 -11.51
N PRO A 196 5.23 -5.08 -12.00
CA PRO A 196 6.62 -5.16 -12.43
C PRO A 196 6.97 -4.17 -13.55
N LEU A 197 6.09 -4.07 -14.56
CA LEU A 197 6.27 -3.13 -15.66
C LEU A 197 6.22 -1.66 -15.20
N LEU A 198 5.28 -1.32 -14.32
CA LEU A 198 5.23 0.01 -13.71
C LEU A 198 6.52 0.30 -12.93
N THR A 199 7.02 -0.68 -12.18
CA THR A 199 8.23 -0.55 -11.38
C THR A 199 9.46 -0.27 -12.24
N SER A 200 9.70 -1.05 -13.29
CA SER A 200 10.83 -0.80 -14.20
C SER A 200 10.72 0.54 -14.91
N THR A 201 9.50 0.92 -15.32
CA THR A 201 9.26 2.17 -16.05
C THR A 201 9.48 3.40 -15.18
N LEU A 202 8.92 3.41 -13.96
CA LEU A 202 9.09 4.52 -13.03
C LEU A 202 10.50 4.57 -12.42
N HIS A 203 11.19 3.43 -12.32
CA HIS A 203 12.61 3.42 -12.01
C HIS A 203 13.41 4.19 -13.08
N GLY A 204 13.12 3.98 -14.36
CA GLY A 204 13.72 4.76 -15.46
C GLY A 204 13.43 6.26 -15.32
N LEU A 205 12.18 6.62 -15.01
CA LEU A 205 11.80 8.02 -14.77
C LEU A 205 12.59 8.66 -13.63
N GLN A 206 12.84 7.93 -12.53
CA GLN A 206 13.69 8.42 -11.44
C GLN A 206 15.13 8.69 -11.91
N GLN A 207 15.68 7.85 -12.80
CA GLN A 207 17.03 8.07 -13.33
C GLN A 207 17.10 9.34 -14.20
N GLU A 208 16.01 9.67 -14.90
CA GLU A 208 15.90 10.89 -15.70
C GLU A 208 15.62 12.14 -14.84
N HIS A 209 14.86 11.97 -13.75
CA HIS A 209 14.40 13.05 -12.88
C HIS A 209 14.64 12.73 -11.39
N PRO A 210 15.80 13.13 -10.81
CA PRO A 210 16.17 12.76 -9.44
C PRO A 210 15.17 13.17 -8.35
N SER A 211 14.38 14.22 -8.58
CA SER A 211 13.35 14.68 -7.64
C SER A 211 12.09 13.81 -7.62
N PHE A 212 11.84 12.99 -8.64
CA PHE A 212 10.58 12.25 -8.82
C PHE A 212 10.20 11.39 -7.61
N GLY A 213 11.11 10.53 -7.14
CA GLY A 213 10.87 9.61 -6.03
C GLY A 213 10.58 10.35 -4.73
N ALA A 214 11.30 11.44 -4.45
CA ALA A 214 11.04 12.29 -3.30
C ALA A 214 9.67 12.99 -3.37
N VAL A 215 9.23 13.43 -4.56
CA VAL A 215 7.87 13.97 -4.76
C VAL A 215 6.82 12.89 -4.49
N CYS A 216 6.96 11.70 -5.08
CA CYS A 216 6.04 10.56 -4.85
C CYS A 216 5.89 10.25 -3.36
N ARG A 217 6.99 10.29 -2.62
CA ARG A 217 7.01 9.99 -1.19
C ARG A 217 6.31 11.07 -0.36
N LEU A 218 6.52 12.34 -0.66
CA LEU A 218 5.80 13.45 -0.02
C LEU A 218 4.30 13.37 -0.30
N VAL A 219 3.93 13.12 -1.56
CA VAL A 219 2.53 12.96 -1.98
C VAL A 219 1.86 11.80 -1.25
N LYS A 220 2.49 10.63 -1.22
CA LYS A 220 1.93 9.46 -0.52
C LYS A 220 1.91 9.64 0.99
N ARG A 221 2.90 10.32 1.57
CA ARG A 221 2.88 10.69 3.00
C ARG A 221 1.66 11.56 3.30
N TRP A 222 1.40 12.56 2.45
CA TRP A 222 0.25 13.45 2.58
C TRP A 222 -1.07 12.72 2.42
N LEU A 223 -1.23 11.90 1.39
CA LEU A 223 -2.43 11.08 1.19
C LEU A 223 -2.70 10.16 2.39
N GLY A 224 -1.68 9.47 2.90
CA GLY A 224 -1.80 8.62 4.08
C GLY A 224 -2.18 9.40 5.34
N ALA A 225 -1.48 10.51 5.59
CA ALA A 225 -1.73 11.36 6.77
C ALA A 225 -3.12 12.01 6.74
N GLN A 226 -3.60 12.40 5.56
CA GLN A 226 -4.95 12.93 5.33
C GLN A 226 -6.03 11.84 5.22
N LEU A 227 -5.70 10.58 5.52
CA LEU A 227 -6.65 9.47 5.61
C LEU A 227 -7.26 9.04 4.25
N PHE A 228 -6.51 9.19 3.15
CA PHE A 228 -6.93 8.83 1.79
C PHE A 228 -6.29 7.54 1.25
N SER A 229 -5.55 6.79 2.07
CA SER A 229 -4.79 5.60 1.64
C SER A 229 -5.63 4.40 1.20
N GLU A 230 -6.94 4.39 1.48
CA GLU A 230 -7.87 3.36 0.95
C GLU A 230 -8.35 3.72 -0.46
N ASP A 231 -8.62 5.01 -0.70
CA ASP A 231 -9.13 5.51 -1.97
C ASP A 231 -8.05 5.67 -3.05
N PHE A 232 -6.80 5.87 -2.62
CA PHE A 232 -5.65 6.06 -3.49
C PHE A 232 -4.62 4.96 -3.29
N THR A 233 -4.45 4.13 -4.32
CA THR A 233 -3.34 3.17 -4.35
C THR A 233 -2.00 3.90 -4.49
N GLU A 234 -0.94 3.33 -3.94
CA GLU A 234 0.42 3.89 -4.11
C GLU A 234 0.80 4.00 -5.59
N ASP A 235 0.37 3.03 -6.41
CA ASP A 235 0.64 2.98 -7.85
C ASP A 235 -0.07 4.13 -8.60
N ALA A 236 -1.32 4.44 -8.23
CA ALA A 236 -2.05 5.59 -8.78
C ALA A 236 -1.41 6.92 -8.38
N ALA A 237 -0.98 7.06 -7.12
CA ALA A 237 -0.27 8.25 -6.66
C ALA A 237 1.06 8.45 -7.42
N ASP A 238 1.83 7.38 -7.63
CA ASP A 238 3.07 7.43 -8.41
C ASP A 238 2.80 7.87 -9.86
N LEU A 239 1.69 7.43 -10.49
CA LEU A 239 1.28 7.84 -11.85
C LEU A 239 0.83 9.30 -11.94
N LEU A 240 0.09 9.79 -10.93
CA LEU A 240 -0.29 11.21 -10.83
C LEU A 240 0.96 12.08 -10.77
N VAL A 241 1.95 11.70 -9.97
CA VAL A 241 3.23 12.42 -9.90
C VAL A 241 3.99 12.31 -11.22
N ALA A 242 4.04 11.12 -11.85
CA ALA A 242 4.71 10.94 -13.13
C ALA A 242 4.17 11.87 -14.22
N SER A 243 2.86 12.19 -14.20
CA SER A 243 2.26 13.14 -15.13
C SER A 243 2.89 14.54 -15.05
N LEU A 244 3.30 14.98 -13.85
CA LEU A 244 3.94 16.29 -13.63
C LEU A 244 5.31 16.40 -14.31
N PHE A 245 6.00 15.27 -14.50
CA PHE A 245 7.32 15.21 -15.14
C PHE A 245 7.19 15.00 -16.65
N MET A 246 6.27 14.14 -17.08
CA MET A 246 6.08 13.79 -18.49
C MET A 246 5.28 14.84 -19.27
N GLN A 247 4.35 15.53 -18.61
CA GLN A 247 3.50 16.58 -19.19
C GLN A 247 3.57 17.83 -18.30
N PRO A 248 4.72 18.50 -18.24
CA PRO A 248 4.94 19.56 -17.27
C PRO A 248 4.20 20.87 -17.58
N ALA A 249 3.70 21.04 -18.81
CA ALA A 249 3.05 22.28 -19.25
C ALA A 249 1.86 22.65 -18.37
N PRO A 250 1.67 23.94 -18.01
CA PRO A 250 2.40 25.12 -18.49
C PRO A 250 3.75 25.38 -17.79
N PHE A 251 4.17 24.51 -16.87
CA PHE A 251 5.44 24.61 -16.16
C PHE A 251 6.57 23.80 -16.85
N THR A 252 7.69 23.65 -16.15
CA THR A 252 8.79 22.71 -16.46
C THR A 252 8.70 21.46 -15.57
N PRO A 253 9.42 20.36 -15.82
CA PRO A 253 9.47 19.24 -14.88
C PRO A 253 9.93 19.71 -13.47
N PRO A 254 9.34 19.21 -12.37
CA PRO A 254 9.72 19.64 -11.02
C PRO A 254 11.20 19.44 -10.69
N GLY A 255 11.92 20.52 -10.39
CA GLY A 255 13.34 20.45 -10.00
C GLY A 255 13.60 20.13 -8.52
N SER A 256 12.57 20.20 -7.67
CA SER A 256 12.68 19.92 -6.24
C SER A 256 11.42 19.22 -5.69
N PRO A 257 11.53 18.48 -4.57
CA PRO A 257 10.40 17.81 -3.94
C PRO A 257 9.25 18.76 -3.57
N GLN A 258 9.58 19.95 -3.07
CA GLN A 258 8.59 20.96 -2.65
C GLN A 258 7.78 21.47 -3.85
N VAL A 259 8.44 21.80 -4.96
CA VAL A 259 7.76 22.26 -6.19
C VAL A 259 6.88 21.16 -6.76
N GLY A 260 7.36 19.91 -6.77
CA GLY A 260 6.56 18.79 -7.23
C GLY A 260 5.33 18.55 -6.36
N PHE A 261 5.46 18.68 -5.04
CA PHE A 261 4.34 18.56 -4.11
C PHE A 261 3.29 19.67 -4.29
N LEU A 262 3.71 20.93 -4.43
CA LEU A 262 2.79 22.05 -4.71
C LEU A 262 2.04 21.85 -6.03
N ARG A 263 2.75 21.41 -7.08
CA ARG A 263 2.13 21.13 -8.39
C ARG A 263 1.20 19.92 -8.35
N PHE A 264 1.48 18.93 -7.52
CA PHE A 264 0.56 17.82 -7.27
C PHE A 264 -0.74 18.30 -6.62
N LEU A 265 -0.66 19.13 -5.57
CA LEU A 265 -1.84 19.71 -4.93
C LEU A 265 -2.63 20.57 -5.92
N HIS A 266 -1.93 21.36 -6.73
CA HIS A 266 -2.54 22.13 -7.81
C HIS A 266 -3.27 21.23 -8.80
N LEU A 267 -2.60 20.19 -9.36
CA LEU A 267 -3.21 19.22 -10.27
C LEU A 267 -4.48 18.61 -9.68
N LEU A 268 -4.43 18.13 -8.43
CA LEU A 268 -5.61 17.55 -7.78
C LEU A 268 -6.75 18.56 -7.70
N SER A 269 -6.46 19.78 -7.26
CA SER A 269 -7.47 20.81 -7.00
C SER A 269 -8.06 21.46 -8.26
N SER A 270 -7.30 21.55 -9.37
CA SER A 270 -7.68 22.30 -10.56
C SER A 270 -8.04 21.45 -11.78
N PHE A 271 -7.66 20.17 -11.81
CA PHE A 271 -7.95 19.29 -12.94
C PHE A 271 -9.44 18.94 -13.03
N ASP A 272 -9.99 19.02 -14.24
CA ASP A 272 -11.38 18.64 -14.52
C ASP A 272 -11.50 17.12 -14.70
N TRP A 273 -11.53 16.42 -13.56
CA TRP A 273 -11.71 14.96 -13.47
C TRP A 273 -13.02 14.46 -14.10
N ARG A 274 -14.02 15.34 -14.28
CA ARG A 274 -15.30 14.95 -14.85
C ARG A 274 -15.22 14.81 -16.36
N ASN A 275 -14.63 15.78 -17.04
CA ASN A 275 -14.68 15.85 -18.50
C ASN A 275 -13.36 15.51 -19.19
N ASN A 276 -12.27 15.30 -18.46
CA ASN A 276 -10.97 14.98 -19.06
C ASN A 276 -10.34 13.72 -18.45
N PRO A 277 -9.77 12.82 -19.28
CA PRO A 277 -8.90 11.75 -18.81
C PRO A 277 -7.49 12.30 -18.57
N LEU A 278 -6.82 11.86 -17.49
CA LEU A 278 -5.41 12.13 -17.30
C LEU A 278 -4.59 11.08 -18.08
N VAL A 279 -3.80 11.52 -19.06
CA VAL A 279 -3.02 10.61 -19.91
C VAL A 279 -1.56 10.61 -19.46
N VAL A 280 -1.05 9.48 -18.96
CA VAL A 280 0.36 9.35 -18.55
C VAL A 280 1.13 8.59 -19.62
N ASN A 281 1.87 9.34 -20.45
CA ASN A 281 2.59 8.79 -21.61
C ASN A 281 3.94 8.15 -21.25
N LEU A 282 3.87 7.04 -20.52
CA LEU A 282 5.04 6.30 -20.09
C LEU A 282 5.93 5.89 -21.28
N ASN A 283 7.23 6.19 -21.19
CA ASN A 283 8.24 5.90 -22.23
C ASN A 283 7.89 6.47 -23.63
N ASN A 284 7.07 7.51 -23.72
CA ASN A 284 6.65 8.13 -24.99
C ASN A 284 6.00 7.13 -25.98
N GLN A 285 5.27 6.12 -25.48
CA GLN A 285 4.65 5.08 -26.30
C GLN A 285 3.31 5.48 -26.95
N LEU A 286 2.68 6.57 -26.49
CA LEU A 286 1.45 7.12 -27.04
C LEU A 286 1.77 8.20 -28.09
N LEU A 287 1.14 8.07 -29.25
CA LEU A 287 1.16 9.02 -30.36
C LEU A 287 -0.03 9.98 -30.27
N ALA A 288 0.01 11.09 -31.01
CA ALA A 288 -1.09 12.07 -31.03
C ALA A 288 -2.47 11.46 -31.36
N THR A 289 -2.51 10.44 -32.23
CA THR A 289 -3.73 9.69 -32.57
C THR A 289 -4.29 8.95 -31.35
N ASP A 290 -3.43 8.42 -30.48
CA ASP A 290 -3.85 7.74 -29.26
C ASP A 290 -4.53 8.70 -28.29
N TYR A 291 -4.04 9.93 -28.14
CA TYR A 291 -4.69 10.94 -27.29
C TYR A 291 -6.11 11.25 -27.75
N THR A 292 -6.32 11.34 -29.08
CA THR A 292 -7.66 11.55 -29.64
C THR A 292 -8.56 10.34 -29.44
N GLU A 293 -8.05 9.11 -29.62
CA GLU A 293 -8.80 7.88 -29.36
C GLU A 293 -9.20 7.78 -27.89
N ILE A 294 -8.25 7.95 -26.96
CA ILE A 294 -8.49 7.91 -25.51
C ILE A 294 -9.58 8.91 -25.12
N LYS A 295 -9.51 10.14 -25.64
CA LYS A 295 -10.52 11.17 -25.34
C LYS A 295 -11.90 10.80 -25.88
N ASN A 296 -11.98 10.30 -27.11
CA ASN A 296 -13.25 9.92 -27.72
C ASN A 296 -13.89 8.74 -26.98
N ASP A 297 -13.11 7.70 -26.67
CA ASP A 297 -13.56 6.53 -25.93
C ASP A 297 -14.00 6.90 -24.50
N PHE A 298 -13.24 7.75 -23.83
CA PHE A 298 -13.57 8.27 -22.50
C PHE A 298 -14.90 9.01 -22.49
N MET A 299 -15.13 9.90 -23.46
CA MET A 299 -16.39 10.64 -23.57
C MET A 299 -17.57 9.72 -23.91
N ALA A 300 -17.37 8.75 -24.80
CA ALA A 300 -18.40 7.80 -25.21
C ALA A 300 -18.84 6.88 -24.06
N SER A 301 -17.94 6.55 -23.13
CA SER A 301 -18.18 5.59 -22.04
C SER A 301 -18.16 6.22 -20.64
N ARG A 302 -18.21 7.56 -20.53
CA ARG A 302 -17.89 8.27 -19.28
C ARG A 302 -18.66 7.78 -18.05
N GLU A 303 -19.93 7.44 -18.22
CA GLU A 303 -20.83 7.01 -17.14
C GLU A 303 -20.44 5.67 -16.49
N SER A 304 -19.77 4.79 -17.23
CA SER A 304 -19.30 3.49 -16.73
C SER A 304 -17.85 3.51 -16.24
N LEU A 305 -17.14 4.62 -16.45
CA LEU A 305 -15.73 4.78 -16.10
C LEU A 305 -15.53 5.36 -14.69
N PRO A 306 -14.39 5.06 -14.05
CA PRO A 306 -14.06 5.63 -12.75
C PRO A 306 -14.10 7.16 -12.72
N VAL A 307 -14.35 7.74 -11.55
CA VAL A 307 -14.43 9.20 -11.39
C VAL A 307 -13.10 9.88 -11.67
N MET A 308 -12.00 9.25 -11.24
CA MET A 308 -10.64 9.61 -11.62
C MET A 308 -10.18 8.61 -12.68
N PHE A 309 -9.90 9.07 -13.89
CA PHE A 309 -9.48 8.21 -15.00
C PHE A 309 -8.04 8.52 -15.40
N ILE A 310 -7.17 7.52 -15.30
CA ILE A 310 -5.75 7.56 -15.68
C ILE A 310 -5.54 6.58 -16.84
N ALA A 311 -5.22 7.11 -18.02
CA ALA A 311 -4.80 6.33 -19.17
C ALA A 311 -3.28 6.17 -19.21
N THR A 312 -2.82 4.99 -19.63
CA THR A 312 -1.41 4.67 -19.86
C THR A 312 -1.25 3.90 -21.18
N PRO A 313 -0.04 3.72 -21.73
CA PRO A 313 0.17 2.93 -22.94
C PRO A 313 -0.40 1.51 -22.89
N LYS A 314 -0.46 0.90 -21.69
CA LYS A 314 -0.99 -0.45 -21.47
C LYS A 314 -2.44 -0.51 -21.05
N ASP A 315 -3.07 0.65 -20.82
CA ASP A 315 -4.46 0.75 -20.45
C ASP A 315 -5.02 2.10 -20.89
N LYS A 316 -5.67 2.08 -22.06
CA LYS A 316 -6.26 3.27 -22.68
C LYS A 316 -7.74 3.45 -22.36
N LYS A 317 -8.42 2.40 -21.87
CA LYS A 317 -9.90 2.33 -21.86
C LYS A 317 -10.51 2.08 -20.48
N THR A 318 -9.80 1.47 -19.54
CA THR A 318 -10.42 0.96 -18.30
C THR A 318 -9.98 1.67 -17.03
N SER A 319 -8.81 2.31 -17.04
CA SER A 319 -8.22 2.98 -15.88
C SER A 319 -8.00 2.03 -14.69
N MET A 320 -7.30 0.93 -14.94
CA MET A 320 -7.04 -0.16 -14.00
C MET A 320 -6.45 0.29 -12.66
N TRP A 321 -5.66 1.37 -12.67
CA TRP A 321 -5.01 1.91 -11.46
C TRP A 321 -5.97 2.66 -10.51
N THR A 322 -7.10 3.14 -11.04
CA THR A 322 -8.13 3.88 -10.29
C THR A 322 -9.52 3.27 -10.45
N LYS A 323 -9.60 2.02 -10.92
CA LYS A 323 -10.86 1.31 -11.14
C LYS A 323 -11.66 1.09 -9.86
N ARG A 324 -10.96 0.86 -8.74
CA ARG A 324 -11.57 0.59 -7.42
C ARG A 324 -11.86 1.86 -6.61
N GLY A 325 -11.26 2.99 -6.98
CA GLY A 325 -11.37 4.23 -6.22
C GLY A 325 -10.50 5.34 -6.83
N PRO A 326 -10.69 6.60 -6.41
CA PRO A 326 -11.59 7.04 -5.33
C PRO A 326 -13.10 6.96 -5.69
N SER A 327 -13.97 7.03 -4.69
CA SER A 327 -15.40 7.33 -4.91
C SER A 327 -15.61 8.81 -5.27
N VAL A 328 -16.80 9.20 -5.76
CA VAL A 328 -17.13 10.62 -6.03
C VAL A 328 -16.90 11.50 -4.79
N GLN A 329 -17.38 11.03 -3.63
CA GLN A 329 -17.30 11.78 -2.37
C GLN A 329 -15.86 11.93 -1.90
N MET A 330 -15.06 10.86 -2.02
CA MET A 330 -13.65 10.88 -1.63
C MET A 330 -12.80 11.71 -2.59
N LEU A 331 -13.14 11.72 -3.89
CA LEU A 331 -12.51 12.63 -4.85
C LEU A 331 -12.83 14.10 -4.53
N GLN A 332 -14.09 14.44 -4.23
CA GLN A 332 -14.46 15.80 -3.82
C GLN A 332 -13.72 16.24 -2.55
N ARG A 333 -13.60 15.33 -1.58
CA ARG A 333 -12.89 15.59 -0.33
C ARG A 333 -11.40 15.83 -0.56
N VAL A 334 -10.71 14.98 -1.33
CA VAL A 334 -9.27 15.17 -1.58
C VAL A 334 -8.99 16.43 -2.41
N VAL A 335 -9.87 16.79 -3.35
CA VAL A 335 -9.80 18.05 -4.12
C VAL A 335 -9.87 19.25 -3.18
N MET A 336 -10.83 19.26 -2.24
CA MET A 336 -10.97 20.32 -1.24
C MET A 336 -9.76 20.41 -0.32
N VAL A 337 -9.31 19.27 0.24
CA VAL A 337 -8.16 19.23 1.15
C VAL A 337 -6.87 19.63 0.40
N ALA A 338 -6.73 19.28 -0.88
CA ALA A 338 -5.61 19.73 -1.71
C ALA A 338 -5.62 21.25 -1.91
N ALA A 339 -6.78 21.84 -2.22
CA ALA A 339 -6.91 23.29 -2.39
C ALA A 339 -6.57 24.06 -1.11
N GLU A 340 -7.10 23.63 0.05
CA GLU A 340 -6.79 24.27 1.33
C GLU A 340 -5.32 24.05 1.75
N SER A 341 -4.75 22.85 1.50
CA SER A 341 -3.33 22.58 1.75
C SER A 341 -2.45 23.50 0.91
N LEU A 342 -2.79 23.70 -0.37
CA LEU A 342 -2.06 24.60 -1.27
C LEU A 342 -2.12 26.04 -0.77
N LYS A 343 -3.31 26.53 -0.40
CA LYS A 343 -3.51 27.88 0.14
C LYS A 343 -2.68 28.13 1.41
N VAL A 344 -2.66 27.17 2.34
CA VAL A 344 -1.86 27.26 3.57
C VAL A 344 -0.37 27.34 3.23
N LEU A 345 0.12 26.47 2.35
CA LEU A 345 1.52 26.45 1.95
C LEU A 345 1.95 27.72 1.19
N GLU A 346 1.14 28.18 0.24
CA GLU A 346 1.42 29.42 -0.50
C GLU A 346 1.52 30.61 0.45
N HIS A 347 0.60 30.74 1.41
CA HIS A 347 0.65 31.81 2.38
C HIS A 347 1.91 31.74 3.26
N GLN A 348 2.28 30.55 3.76
CA GLN A 348 3.50 30.35 4.56
C GLN A 348 4.78 30.61 3.77
N LEU A 349 4.81 30.28 2.48
CA LEU A 349 5.98 30.53 1.62
C LEU A 349 6.13 32.02 1.25
N MET A 350 5.04 32.76 1.19
CA MET A 350 5.03 34.18 0.85
C MET A 350 5.28 35.10 2.07
N ASP A 351 4.93 34.63 3.28
CA ASP A 351 5.13 35.38 4.53
C ASP A 351 6.10 34.65 5.48
N GLY A 352 7.37 35.04 5.42
CA GLY A 352 8.42 34.51 6.29
C GLY A 352 8.30 34.86 7.78
N SER A 353 7.32 35.68 8.17
CA SER A 353 7.01 35.94 9.59
C SER A 353 6.11 34.87 10.20
N GLN A 354 5.53 33.99 9.39
CA GLN A 354 4.65 32.93 9.85
C GLN A 354 5.44 31.81 10.54
N ILE A 355 5.03 31.47 11.77
CA ILE A 355 5.65 30.45 12.64
C ILE A 355 4.79 29.17 12.71
N GLN A 356 3.65 29.14 12.01
CA GLN A 356 2.77 27.98 11.99
C GLN A 356 3.50 26.72 11.51
N ASP A 357 3.27 25.61 12.21
CA ASP A 357 3.84 24.32 11.84
C ASP A 357 3.35 23.87 10.45
N VAL A 358 4.28 23.74 9.50
CA VAL A 358 4.02 23.29 8.12
C VAL A 358 3.30 21.93 8.08
N ARG A 359 3.47 21.09 9.11
CA ARG A 359 2.79 19.79 9.21
C ARG A 359 1.28 19.89 9.40
N VAL A 360 0.72 21.08 9.61
CA VAL A 360 -0.73 21.27 9.69
C VAL A 360 -1.46 20.69 8.47
N ILE A 361 -0.86 20.77 7.28
CA ILE A 361 -1.44 20.19 6.05
C ILE A 361 -1.41 18.66 6.01
N MET A 362 -0.74 18.02 6.98
CA MET A 362 -0.66 16.57 7.14
C MET A 362 -1.56 16.10 8.30
N ARG A 363 -2.27 17.02 8.98
CA ARG A 363 -3.18 16.67 10.08
C ARG A 363 -4.62 16.68 9.56
N PRO A 364 -5.32 15.53 9.57
CA PRO A 364 -6.71 15.49 9.13
C PRO A 364 -7.62 16.11 10.20
N PRO A 365 -8.70 16.81 9.81
CA PRO A 365 -9.68 17.30 10.77
C PRO A 365 -10.48 16.12 11.34
N LEU A 366 -10.16 15.69 12.58
CA LEU A 366 -10.77 14.53 13.21
C LEU A 366 -12.19 14.77 13.74
N ASP A 367 -12.60 16.03 13.90
CA ASP A 367 -13.93 16.41 14.41
C ASP A 367 -15.08 16.02 13.46
N ALA A 368 -14.77 15.72 12.20
CA ALA A 368 -15.74 15.28 11.21
C ALA A 368 -16.14 13.80 11.34
N TYR A 369 -15.48 13.03 12.20
CA TYR A 369 -15.68 11.60 12.37
C TYR A 369 -16.57 11.28 13.58
N ASP A 370 -17.34 10.20 13.47
CA ASP A 370 -18.35 9.82 14.46
C ASP A 370 -17.73 9.10 15.67
N VAL A 371 -16.69 8.30 15.43
CA VAL A 371 -15.98 7.54 16.48
C VAL A 371 -14.48 7.58 16.21
N LEU A 372 -13.68 7.71 17.26
CA LEU A 372 -12.21 7.63 17.21
C LEU A 372 -11.73 6.44 18.06
N ILE A 373 -11.04 5.49 17.43
CA ILE A 373 -10.42 4.36 18.12
C ILE A 373 -8.95 4.72 18.36
N HIS A 374 -8.57 4.93 19.62
CA HIS A 374 -7.22 5.27 20.02
C HIS A 374 -6.38 4.01 20.23
N LEU A 375 -5.26 3.91 19.51
CA LEU A 375 -4.34 2.77 19.57
C LEU A 375 -3.29 2.95 20.66
N SER A 376 -2.84 1.84 21.24
CA SER A 376 -1.71 1.82 22.17
C SER A 376 -0.40 2.07 21.41
N PRO A 377 0.37 3.15 21.70
CA PRO A 377 1.60 3.46 20.96
C PRO A 377 2.64 2.33 20.96
N LYS A 378 2.70 1.52 22.03
CA LYS A 378 3.58 0.35 22.11
C LYS A 378 3.28 -0.71 21.05
N GLN A 379 2.05 -0.75 20.54
CA GLN A 379 1.60 -1.72 19.54
C GLN A 379 1.60 -1.18 18.11
N VAL A 380 1.92 0.10 17.89
CA VAL A 380 2.04 0.70 16.56
C VAL A 380 3.49 0.56 16.08
N PRO A 381 3.82 -0.36 15.15
CA PRO A 381 5.21 -0.65 14.78
C PRO A 381 5.90 0.53 14.06
N LEU A 382 5.13 1.32 13.32
CA LEU A 382 5.61 2.47 12.54
C LEU A 382 5.51 3.81 13.29
N LEU A 383 5.34 3.80 14.62
CA LEU A 383 5.12 5.00 15.43
C LEU A 383 6.15 6.12 15.21
N ALA A 384 7.41 5.78 14.94
CA ALA A 384 8.47 6.75 14.66
C ALA A 384 8.22 7.59 13.39
N GLN A 385 7.41 7.07 12.47
CA GLN A 385 7.10 7.66 11.16
C GLN A 385 5.82 8.49 11.16
N ALA A 386 5.13 8.57 12.31
CA ALA A 386 3.94 9.40 12.49
C ALA A 386 4.24 10.87 12.16
N VAL A 387 3.22 11.64 11.75
CA VAL A 387 3.36 13.08 11.51
C VAL A 387 3.82 13.81 12.78
N ASP A 388 3.27 13.38 13.91
CA ASP A 388 3.56 13.86 15.25
C ASP A 388 4.06 12.70 16.12
N PRO A 389 5.32 12.26 15.93
CA PRO A 389 5.87 11.16 16.71
C PRO A 389 6.06 11.61 18.17
N PRO A 390 5.86 10.71 19.15
CA PRO A 390 6.10 11.04 20.55
C PRO A 390 7.59 11.30 20.80
N ALA A 391 7.90 12.21 21.73
CA ALA A 391 9.29 12.58 22.07
C ALA A 391 10.12 11.40 22.60
N VAL A 392 9.45 10.43 23.23
CA VAL A 392 10.07 9.18 23.69
C VAL A 392 9.49 8.03 22.89
N ASN A 393 10.37 7.25 22.26
CA ASN A 393 9.99 6.06 21.51
C ASN A 393 10.39 4.79 22.27
N PHE A 394 9.91 3.65 21.77
CA PHE A 394 10.18 2.34 22.36
C PHE A 394 11.27 1.62 21.58
N SER A 395 12.17 0.93 22.27
CA SER A 395 13.00 -0.08 21.61
C SER A 395 12.10 -1.25 21.22
N ARG A 396 12.18 -1.65 19.94
CA ARG A 396 11.34 -2.70 19.35
C ARG A 396 12.16 -3.94 18.95
N GLY A 397 13.42 -4.01 19.37
CA GLY A 397 14.32 -5.10 19.00
C GLY A 397 15.10 -4.87 17.71
N GLY A 398 15.24 -3.62 17.26
CA GLY A 398 16.17 -3.21 16.21
C GLY A 398 17.41 -2.53 16.80
N MET A 399 18.59 -2.86 16.29
CA MET A 399 19.86 -2.22 16.66
C MET A 399 20.35 -1.31 15.54
N THR A 400 20.78 -0.11 15.89
CA THR A 400 21.44 0.83 14.98
C THR A 400 22.95 0.57 14.97
N GLY A 401 23.53 0.33 13.80
CA GLY A 401 24.98 0.17 13.62
C GLY A 401 25.52 -1.24 13.89
N GLY A 402 26.63 -1.55 13.23
CA GLY A 402 27.33 -2.84 13.28
C GLY A 402 27.16 -3.70 12.02
N ALA A 403 28.07 -4.65 11.82
CA ALA A 403 28.05 -5.54 10.67
C ALA A 403 26.79 -6.42 10.66
N ILE A 404 26.04 -6.38 9.56
CA ILE A 404 24.91 -7.26 9.31
C ILE A 404 25.47 -8.58 8.79
N GLN A 405 25.16 -9.68 9.47
CA GLN A 405 25.59 -11.01 9.07
C GLN A 405 24.52 -11.64 8.17
N THR A 406 24.96 -12.29 7.09
CA THR A 406 24.10 -13.10 6.24
C THR A 406 23.69 -14.37 7.00
N GLY A 407 22.38 -14.68 6.97
CA GLY A 407 21.80 -15.81 7.69
C GLY A 407 21.17 -15.42 9.03
N GLY A 408 21.07 -16.38 9.95
CA GLY A 408 20.47 -16.19 11.29
C GLY A 408 19.08 -16.81 11.42
N ALA A 409 18.34 -16.38 12.45
CA ALA A 409 16.94 -16.77 12.63
C ALA A 409 16.03 -15.76 11.90
N LEU A 410 14.96 -16.26 11.28
CA LEU A 410 14.04 -15.43 10.51
C LEU A 410 13.14 -14.60 11.44
N PRO A 411 13.08 -13.27 11.30
CA PRO A 411 12.08 -12.49 12.02
C PRO A 411 10.66 -12.74 11.50
N VAL A 412 9.67 -12.25 12.25
CA VAL A 412 8.32 -12.06 11.71
C VAL A 412 8.38 -10.96 10.65
N ILE A 413 7.97 -11.30 9.43
CA ILE A 413 7.94 -10.40 8.27
C ILE A 413 6.50 -9.95 8.04
N ASP A 414 6.32 -8.71 7.62
CA ASP A 414 5.02 -8.16 7.20
C ASP A 414 3.93 -8.17 8.30
N TYR A 415 4.34 -8.06 9.57
CA TYR A 415 3.40 -7.99 10.69
C TYR A 415 3.14 -6.55 11.14
N ASN A 416 1.97 -6.03 10.76
CA ASN A 416 1.46 -4.75 11.26
C ASN A 416 0.08 -4.97 11.91
N PRO A 417 -0.01 -5.02 13.26
CA PRO A 417 -1.27 -5.29 13.94
C PRO A 417 -2.34 -4.22 13.68
N VAL A 418 -1.94 -2.97 13.39
CA VAL A 418 -2.88 -1.89 13.05
C VAL A 418 -3.56 -2.18 11.72
N SER A 419 -2.79 -2.58 10.70
CA SER A 419 -3.34 -2.91 9.38
C SER A 419 -4.20 -4.16 9.40
N LEU A 420 -3.81 -5.18 10.17
CA LEU A 420 -4.59 -6.41 10.36
C LEU A 420 -5.93 -6.10 11.04
N TYR A 421 -5.89 -5.37 12.15
CA TYR A 421 -7.10 -4.96 12.87
C TYR A 421 -8.03 -4.09 12.02
N LEU A 422 -7.48 -3.15 11.24
CA LEU A 422 -8.25 -2.32 10.31
C LEU A 422 -8.92 -3.16 9.21
N ALA A 423 -8.27 -4.22 8.74
CA ALA A 423 -8.86 -5.14 7.76
C ALA A 423 -10.02 -5.94 8.38
N GLU A 424 -9.85 -6.47 9.59
CA GLU A 424 -10.91 -7.18 10.32
C GLU A 424 -12.13 -6.26 10.59
N LEU A 425 -11.90 -5.01 11.00
CA LEU A 425 -12.98 -4.03 11.18
C LEU A 425 -13.77 -3.79 9.89
N ARG A 426 -13.08 -3.64 8.75
CA ARG A 426 -13.71 -3.43 7.45
C ARG A 426 -14.46 -4.66 6.96
N GLU A 427 -13.94 -5.86 7.22
CA GLU A 427 -14.62 -7.12 6.89
C GLU A 427 -15.89 -7.29 7.73
N ALA A 428 -15.83 -7.01 9.04
CA ALA A 428 -16.96 -7.19 9.94
C ALA A 428 -18.03 -6.09 9.84
N PHE A 429 -17.62 -4.82 9.66
CA PHE A 429 -18.50 -3.65 9.80
C PHE A 429 -18.47 -2.72 8.59
N GLY A 430 -17.84 -3.12 7.48
CA GLY A 430 -17.73 -2.31 6.27
C GLY A 430 -19.07 -1.91 5.67
N ASP A 431 -20.15 -2.66 5.91
CA ASP A 431 -21.51 -2.28 5.47
C ASP A 431 -22.13 -1.15 6.30
N LEU A 432 -21.65 -0.96 7.54
CA LEU A 432 -22.19 0.02 8.49
C LEU A 432 -21.36 1.30 8.58
N ALA A 433 -20.03 1.17 8.44
CA ALA A 433 -19.09 2.27 8.65
C ALA A 433 -17.95 2.29 7.64
N LEU A 434 -17.29 3.43 7.54
CA LEU A 434 -16.01 3.61 6.87
C LEU A 434 -14.91 3.79 7.92
N PHE A 435 -13.76 3.16 7.71
CA PHE A 435 -12.65 3.15 8.65
C PHE A 435 -11.40 3.72 8.01
N PHE A 436 -10.75 4.66 8.68
CA PHE A 436 -9.60 5.37 8.15
C PHE A 436 -8.46 5.45 9.16
N CYS A 437 -7.23 5.27 8.70
CA CYS A 437 -6.03 5.37 9.53
C CYS A 437 -4.85 5.84 8.68
N ASP A 438 -3.95 6.63 9.25
CA ASP A 438 -2.65 6.89 8.65
C ASP A 438 -1.81 5.60 8.68
N PRO A 439 -1.46 5.00 7.53
CA PRO A 439 -0.72 3.75 7.49
C PRO A 439 0.72 3.90 8.00
N HIS A 440 1.23 5.13 8.13
CA HIS A 440 2.61 5.41 8.52
C HIS A 440 2.72 5.87 9.97
N GLY A 441 2.28 5.03 10.90
CA GLY A 441 2.42 5.27 12.34
C GLY A 441 1.28 6.02 12.99
N GLY A 442 0.13 6.16 12.31
CA GLY A 442 -1.08 6.69 12.91
C GLY A 442 -1.49 5.94 14.17
N THR A 443 -1.89 6.67 15.21
CA THR A 443 -2.34 6.10 16.49
C THR A 443 -3.85 6.22 16.70
N VAL A 444 -4.59 6.60 15.67
CA VAL A 444 -6.05 6.76 15.70
C VAL A 444 -6.64 6.16 14.43
N ILE A 445 -7.64 5.29 14.61
CA ILE A 445 -8.53 4.87 13.52
C ILE A 445 -9.79 5.73 13.63
N ALA A 446 -10.04 6.54 12.62
CA ALA A 446 -11.22 7.38 12.53
C ALA A 446 -12.35 6.62 11.82
N VAL A 447 -13.56 6.68 12.38
CA VAL A 447 -14.72 5.93 11.91
C VAL A 447 -15.83 6.90 11.53
N LEU A 448 -16.46 6.66 10.37
CA LEU A 448 -17.61 7.43 9.89
C LEU A 448 -18.76 6.49 9.59
N TRP A 449 -19.92 6.72 10.19
CA TRP A 449 -21.11 5.93 9.96
C TRP A 449 -21.66 6.17 8.56
N LYS A 450 -22.08 5.10 7.87
CA LYS A 450 -22.79 5.22 6.59
C LYS A 450 -24.24 5.61 6.88
N PRO A 451 -24.73 6.79 6.47
CA PRO A 451 -26.09 7.23 6.85
C PRO A 451 -27.20 6.24 6.44
N LYS A 452 -27.01 5.56 5.30
CA LYS A 452 -27.95 4.55 4.80
C LYS A 452 -28.06 3.31 5.69
N ALA A 453 -27.02 2.99 6.46
CA ALA A 453 -27.00 1.82 7.33
C ALA A 453 -27.90 2.00 8.57
N PHE A 454 -28.16 3.25 8.97
CA PHE A 454 -28.96 3.62 10.14
C PHE A 454 -30.45 3.81 9.81
N ILE A 455 -30.83 3.66 8.54
CA ILE A 455 -32.25 3.61 8.17
C ILE A 455 -32.83 2.30 8.71
N SER A 456 -33.96 2.40 9.42
CA SER A 456 -34.69 1.24 9.93
C SER A 456 -35.14 0.33 8.79
N MET A 457 -34.89 -0.98 8.93
CA MET A 457 -35.25 -1.99 7.91
C MET A 457 -36.18 -3.06 8.48
N PRO A 458 -37.05 -3.68 7.67
CA PRO A 458 -37.82 -4.85 8.09
C PRO A 458 -36.89 -6.00 8.52
N PHE A 459 -37.29 -6.74 9.56
CA PHE A 459 -36.51 -7.88 10.04
C PHE A 459 -36.28 -8.95 8.97
N LYS A 460 -35.02 -9.34 8.79
CA LYS A 460 -34.58 -10.48 7.97
C LYS A 460 -33.45 -11.19 8.69
N THR A 461 -33.53 -12.51 8.78
CA THR A 461 -32.51 -13.34 9.48
C THR A 461 -31.11 -13.18 8.91
N SER A 462 -30.98 -12.92 7.60
CA SER A 462 -29.70 -12.66 6.94
C SER A 462 -29.07 -11.29 7.24
N GLN A 463 -29.79 -10.39 7.90
CA GLN A 463 -29.38 -8.99 8.13
C GLN A 463 -29.36 -8.61 9.61
N VAL A 464 -29.20 -9.59 10.51
CA VAL A 464 -29.24 -9.37 11.97
C VAL A 464 -27.87 -9.00 12.54
N SER A 465 -26.78 -9.28 11.83
CA SER A 465 -25.42 -8.98 12.31
C SER A 465 -25.27 -7.51 12.69
N ALA A 466 -24.73 -7.24 13.88
CA ALA A 466 -24.53 -5.88 14.42
C ALA A 466 -25.81 -5.01 14.50
N ARG A 467 -27.00 -5.60 14.49
CA ARG A 467 -28.29 -4.90 14.60
C ARG A 467 -29.11 -5.40 15.78
N SER A 468 -29.87 -4.50 16.39
CA SER A 468 -30.92 -4.81 17.36
C SER A 468 -32.27 -4.94 16.65
N VAL A 469 -33.19 -5.67 17.29
CA VAL A 469 -34.57 -5.82 16.82
C VAL A 469 -35.48 -4.94 17.65
N GLU A 470 -36.27 -4.11 16.98
CA GLU A 470 -37.30 -3.26 17.59
C GLU A 470 -38.68 -3.76 17.17
N VAL A 471 -39.55 -4.00 18.16
CA VAL A 471 -40.92 -4.48 17.95
C VAL A 471 -41.90 -3.38 18.30
N MET A 472 -42.61 -2.85 17.30
CA MET A 472 -43.66 -1.84 17.47
C MET A 472 -44.99 -2.40 16.98
N GLY A 473 -45.77 -3.00 17.89
CA GLY A 473 -47.02 -3.67 17.54
C GLY A 473 -46.78 -4.91 16.69
N GLU A 474 -47.32 -4.94 15.46
CA GLU A 474 -47.09 -6.02 14.48
C GLU A 474 -45.85 -5.80 13.60
N GLU A 475 -45.24 -4.62 13.64
CA GLU A 475 -44.05 -4.31 12.83
C GLU A 475 -42.76 -4.67 13.59
N VAL A 476 -41.92 -5.50 12.96
CA VAL A 476 -40.59 -5.86 13.45
C VAL A 476 -39.54 -5.22 12.55
N LYS A 477 -38.75 -4.31 13.14
CA LYS A 477 -37.71 -3.55 12.46
C LYS A 477 -36.34 -3.83 13.07
N THR A 478 -35.28 -3.49 12.34
CA THR A 478 -33.91 -3.58 12.83
C THR A 478 -33.13 -2.29 12.59
N VAL A 479 -32.30 -1.94 13.56
CA VAL A 479 -31.39 -0.79 13.54
C VAL A 479 -30.00 -1.23 14.02
N PRO A 480 -28.91 -0.57 13.61
CA PRO A 480 -27.58 -0.89 14.14
C PRO A 480 -27.52 -0.75 15.66
N ASN A 481 -26.97 -1.76 16.34
CA ASN A 481 -26.75 -1.70 17.79
C ASN A 481 -25.38 -1.05 18.06
N VAL A 482 -25.37 0.28 18.16
CA VAL A 482 -24.12 1.05 18.27
C VAL A 482 -23.31 0.66 19.51
N GLU A 483 -23.95 0.48 20.66
CA GLU A 483 -23.25 0.10 21.90
C GLU A 483 -22.51 -1.23 21.74
N ALA A 484 -23.19 -2.24 21.19
CA ALA A 484 -22.57 -3.54 20.92
C ALA A 484 -21.45 -3.44 19.88
N ILE A 485 -21.62 -2.64 18.82
CA ILE A 485 -20.57 -2.43 17.80
C ILE A 485 -19.33 -1.79 18.43
N LEU A 486 -19.50 -0.80 19.30
CA LEU A 486 -18.37 -0.15 19.99
C LEU A 486 -17.66 -1.11 20.96
N GLU A 487 -18.42 -1.99 21.62
CA GLU A 487 -17.85 -3.07 22.44
C GLU A 487 -17.09 -4.09 21.58
N ASP A 488 -17.62 -4.48 20.43
CA ASP A 488 -16.96 -5.39 19.48
C ASP A 488 -15.64 -4.79 18.97
N PHE A 489 -15.57 -3.47 18.72
CA PHE A 489 -14.30 -2.80 18.40
C PHE A 489 -13.27 -3.03 19.51
N LEU A 490 -13.66 -2.87 20.79
CA LEU A 490 -12.77 -3.12 21.94
C LEU A 490 -12.36 -4.58 22.06
N ILE A 491 -13.28 -5.51 21.83
CA ILE A 491 -13.04 -6.96 21.93
C ILE A 491 -12.07 -7.42 20.84
N MET A 492 -12.34 -7.04 19.58
CA MET A 492 -11.51 -7.40 18.43
C MET A 492 -10.09 -6.84 18.55
N GLY A 493 -9.96 -5.58 18.99
CA GLY A 493 -8.66 -4.94 19.17
C GLY A 493 -8.02 -5.10 20.54
N LYS A 494 -8.42 -6.11 21.32
CA LYS A 494 -7.91 -6.32 22.69
C LYS A 494 -6.38 -6.37 22.71
N GLY A 495 -5.77 -5.53 23.56
CA GLY A 495 -4.32 -5.39 23.70
C GLY A 495 -3.68 -4.41 22.71
N LEU A 496 -4.33 -4.12 21.58
CA LEU A 496 -3.94 -3.08 20.60
C LEU A 496 -4.57 -1.72 20.93
N ILE A 497 -5.84 -1.70 21.36
CA ILE A 497 -6.60 -0.48 21.61
C ILE A 497 -6.34 0.07 23.02
N LYS A 498 -6.29 1.40 23.12
CA LYS A 498 -6.26 2.15 24.37
C LYS A 498 -7.66 2.63 24.79
N SER A 499 -8.43 3.21 23.88
CA SER A 499 -9.81 3.66 24.13
C SER A 499 -10.60 3.79 22.82
N VAL A 500 -11.93 3.88 22.95
CA VAL A 500 -12.85 4.19 21.86
C VAL A 500 -13.70 5.38 22.30
N ASP A 501 -13.64 6.46 21.53
CA ASP A 501 -14.30 7.73 21.83
C ASP A 501 -15.44 7.96 20.81
N ALA A 502 -16.70 7.83 21.25
CA ALA A 502 -17.87 8.24 20.48
C ALA A 502 -18.00 9.77 20.52
N ARG A 503 -17.90 10.43 19.36
CA ARG A 503 -17.83 11.91 19.24
C ARG A 503 -19.15 12.56 18.89
N THR A 504 -20.00 11.86 18.16
CA THR A 504 -21.35 12.30 17.81
C THR A 504 -22.36 11.41 18.50
N GLU A 505 -23.59 11.86 18.72
CA GLU A 505 -24.75 10.99 19.00
C GLU A 505 -25.69 11.00 17.78
N LYS A 506 -25.18 11.35 16.59
CA LYS A 506 -25.98 11.55 15.36
C LYS A 506 -26.74 10.29 14.90
N TRP A 507 -26.59 9.16 15.61
CA TRP A 507 -27.30 7.91 15.40
C TRP A 507 -28.52 7.71 16.31
N SER A 508 -28.74 8.56 17.33
CA SER A 508 -29.98 8.54 18.11
C SER A 508 -31.06 9.31 17.33
N PHE A 509 -31.87 8.60 16.54
CA PHE A 509 -33.05 9.14 15.88
C PHE A 509 -34.33 8.68 16.57
#